data_AF-A0A7U9SN08-F1
#
_entry.id   AF-A0A7U9SN08-F1
#
_cell.length_a   1.000
_cell.length_b   1.000
_cell.length_c   1.000
_cell.angle_alpha   90.00
_cell.angle_beta   90.00
_cell.angle_gamma   90.00
#
_symmetry.space_group_name_H-M   'P 1'
#
loop_
_entity.id
_entity.type
_entity.pdbx_description
1 polymer ?
#
loop_
_entity_poly.entity_id
_entity_poly.type
_entity_poly.pdbx_seq_one_letter_code
_entity_poly.pdbx_strand_id
1 'polypeptide(L)'
;MKEIAATWEKEVIFEGLDTANFTLFKTIRMYIDYSYKLNSFENLVGNVVVFIPFGFLLPYVVKWGRNFLVMLLNALLFVTGIEVFQLFSAFGAFDVDDILLNTVGAILGYLAYLAFEAVRKRHPQKNKS
;
A
#
# COMPACT_ATOMS: atom_id res chain seq x y z
N MET A 1 15.24 23.64 25.56
CA MET A 1 15.33 23.08 24.20
C MET A 1 14.86 21.63 24.14
N LYS A 2 15.45 20.67 24.90
CA LYS A 2 14.99 19.27 24.90
C LYS A 2 13.54 19.07 25.37
N GLU A 3 13.11 19.81 26.40
CA GLU A 3 11.74 19.73 26.91
C GLU A 3 10.71 20.25 25.91
N ILE A 4 11.01 21.36 25.24
CA ILE A 4 10.15 21.92 24.19
C ILE A 4 10.01 20.90 23.05
N ALA A 5 11.12 20.36 22.53
CA ALA A 5 11.08 19.34 21.48
C ALA A 5 10.26 18.10 21.87
N ALA A 6 10.40 17.63 23.12
CA ALA A 6 9.63 16.50 23.62
C ALA A 6 8.12 16.81 23.74
N THR A 7 7.73 18.06 24.00
CA THR A 7 6.32 18.48 23.98
C THR A 7 5.77 18.48 22.56
N TRP A 8 6.51 19.04 21.59
CA TRP A 8 6.11 19.00 20.17
C TRP A 8 5.95 17.58 19.64
N GLU A 9 6.90 16.68 19.93
CA GLU A 9 6.81 15.27 19.50
C GLU A 9 5.58 14.58 20.08
N LYS A 10 5.26 14.82 21.36
CA LYS A 10 4.05 14.28 21.98
C LYS A 10 2.79 14.81 21.32
N GLU A 11 2.71 16.13 21.09
CA GLU A 11 1.55 16.77 20.44
C GLU A 11 1.29 16.18 19.05
N VAL A 12 2.34 16.03 18.23
CA VAL A 12 2.25 15.43 16.89
C VAL A 12 1.74 13.98 16.95
N ILE A 13 2.25 13.18 17.90
CA ILE A 13 1.81 11.79 18.06
C ILE A 13 0.35 11.73 18.54
N PHE A 14 -0.05 12.59 19.47
CA PHE A 14 -1.44 12.64 19.93
C PHE A 14 -2.40 13.03 18.80
N GLU A 15 -2.03 14.02 17.99
CA GLU A 15 -2.81 14.42 16.81
C GLU A 15 -2.93 13.28 15.77
N GLY A 16 -1.83 12.56 15.53
CA GLY A 16 -1.84 11.37 14.68
C GLY A 16 -2.75 10.26 15.23
N LEU A 17 -2.72 10.02 16.54
CA LEU A 17 -3.56 9.01 17.19
C LEU A 17 -5.05 9.38 17.20
N ASP A 18 -5.38 10.66 17.37
CA ASP A 18 -6.76 11.15 17.35
C ASP A 18 -7.43 10.98 15.97
N THR A 19 -6.63 11.04 14.90
CA THR A 19 -7.11 10.89 13.52
C THR A 19 -7.04 9.46 12.99
N ALA A 20 -6.32 8.56 13.68
CA ALA A 20 -6.08 7.19 13.22
C ALA A 20 -7.34 6.30 13.23
N ASN A 21 -7.51 5.52 12.16
CA ASN A 21 -8.50 4.45 12.09
C ASN A 21 -7.86 3.07 12.30
N PHE A 22 -8.16 2.48 13.47
CA PHE A 22 -7.78 1.09 13.78
C PHE A 22 -8.92 0.09 13.54
N THR A 23 -10.10 0.55 13.09
CA THR A 23 -11.26 -0.32 12.87
C THR A 23 -11.29 -0.81 11.43
N LEU A 24 -11.09 -2.13 11.27
CA LEU A 24 -11.15 -2.77 9.96
C LEU A 24 -12.56 -2.64 9.35
N PHE A 25 -12.57 -2.38 8.05
CA PHE A 25 -13.68 -2.10 7.15
C PHE A 25 -14.45 -0.80 7.40
N LYS A 26 -14.05 0.03 8.35
CA LYS A 26 -14.75 1.29 8.64
C LYS A 26 -14.67 2.25 7.46
N THR A 27 -13.47 2.48 6.95
CA THR A 27 -13.21 3.42 5.85
C THR A 27 -13.68 2.84 4.53
N ILE A 28 -13.50 1.53 4.31
CA ILE A 28 -14.04 0.86 3.12
C ILE A 28 -15.56 1.00 3.06
N ARG A 29 -16.27 0.74 4.17
CA ARG A 29 -17.74 0.91 4.22
C ARG A 29 -18.14 2.37 4.00
N MET A 30 -17.44 3.30 4.62
CA MET A 30 -17.67 4.73 4.38
C MET A 30 -17.53 5.07 2.89
N TYR A 31 -16.49 4.59 2.20
CA TYR A 31 -16.33 4.84 0.76
C TYR A 31 -17.42 4.19 -0.08
N ILE A 32 -17.92 3.01 0.31
CA ILE A 32 -19.01 2.33 -0.39
C ILE A 32 -20.35 3.04 -0.16
N ASP A 33 -20.68 3.38 1.09
CA ASP A 33 -21.95 4.02 1.47
C ASP A 33 -22.05 5.43 0.90
N TYR A 34 -20.92 6.14 0.79
CA TYR A 34 -20.81 7.46 0.16
C TYR A 34 -20.28 7.41 -1.28
N SER A 35 -20.32 6.24 -1.94
CA SER A 35 -19.77 6.03 -3.29
C SER A 35 -20.36 6.91 -4.38
N TYR A 36 -21.54 7.48 -4.16
CA TYR A 36 -22.15 8.48 -5.05
C TYR A 36 -21.37 9.81 -5.09
N LYS A 37 -20.46 10.05 -4.13
CA LYS A 37 -19.47 11.13 -4.19
C LYS A 37 -18.23 10.62 -4.95
N LEU A 38 -17.88 11.30 -6.05
CA LEU A 38 -16.74 10.94 -6.91
C LEU A 38 -15.44 10.68 -6.13
N ASN A 39 -15.16 11.51 -5.12
CA ASN A 39 -13.93 11.41 -4.31
C ASN A 39 -13.81 10.09 -3.53
N SER A 40 -14.92 9.45 -3.14
CA SER A 40 -14.89 8.25 -2.29
C SER A 40 -14.48 6.99 -3.06
N PHE A 41 -14.95 6.84 -4.30
CA PHE A 41 -14.52 5.74 -5.17
C PHE A 41 -13.07 5.93 -5.64
N GLU A 42 -12.70 7.17 -6.00
CA GLU A 42 -11.34 7.51 -6.40
C GLU A 42 -10.33 7.23 -5.29
N ASN A 43 -10.65 7.50 -4.03
CA ASN A 43 -9.79 7.17 -2.89
C ASN A 43 -9.57 5.67 -2.75
N LEU A 44 -10.64 4.87 -2.78
CA LEU A 44 -10.55 3.42 -2.64
C LEU A 44 -9.73 2.79 -3.79
N VAL A 45 -9.98 3.23 -5.02
CA VAL A 45 -9.22 2.79 -6.19
C VAL A 45 -7.78 3.29 -6.14
N GLY A 46 -7.56 4.53 -5.72
CA GLY A 46 -6.24 5.14 -5.58
C GLY A 46 -5.33 4.33 -4.67
N ASN A 47 -5.82 3.92 -3.50
CA ASN A 47 -5.06 3.11 -2.54
C ASN A 47 -4.64 1.77 -3.18
N VAL A 48 -5.54 1.09 -3.88
CA VAL A 48 -5.19 -0.14 -4.60
C VAL A 48 -4.18 0.12 -5.73
N VAL A 49 -4.41 1.13 -6.57
CA VAL A 49 -3.63 1.37 -7.79
C VAL A 49 -2.19 1.78 -7.48
N VAL A 50 -1.96 2.55 -6.43
CA VAL A 50 -0.62 3.03 -6.03
C VAL A 50 0.35 1.87 -5.77
N PHE A 51 -0.12 0.72 -5.30
CA PHE A 51 0.73 -0.44 -4.99
C PHE A 51 0.83 -1.50 -6.10
N ILE A 52 0.08 -1.36 -7.20
CA ILE A 52 0.21 -2.24 -8.37
C ILE A 52 1.64 -2.21 -8.94
N PRO A 53 2.28 -1.05 -9.19
CA PRO A 53 3.66 -1.01 -9.67
C PRO A 53 4.64 -1.69 -8.71
N PHE A 54 4.46 -1.53 -7.40
CA PHE A 54 5.31 -2.17 -6.40
C PHE A 54 5.26 -3.69 -6.52
N GLY A 55 4.05 -4.27 -6.55
CA GLY A 55 3.87 -5.73 -6.69
C GLY A 55 4.41 -6.29 -8.00
N PHE A 56 4.28 -5.52 -9.09
CA PHE A 56 4.81 -5.90 -10.40
C PHE A 56 6.34 -5.84 -10.48
N LEU A 57 6.95 -4.82 -9.88
CA LEU A 57 8.39 -4.54 -10.02
C LEU A 57 9.23 -5.31 -9.01
N LEU A 58 8.71 -5.64 -7.82
CA LEU A 58 9.46 -6.35 -6.78
C LEU A 58 10.19 -7.61 -7.29
N PRO A 59 9.57 -8.50 -8.09
CA PRO A 59 10.24 -9.71 -8.59
C PRO A 59 11.37 -9.45 -9.61
N TYR A 60 11.40 -8.24 -10.21
CA TYR A 60 12.47 -7.80 -11.11
C TYR A 60 13.64 -7.17 -10.35
N VAL A 61 13.36 -6.45 -9.28
CA VAL A 61 14.39 -5.79 -8.45
C VAL A 61 15.09 -6.80 -7.56
N VAL A 62 14.33 -7.71 -6.95
CA VAL A 62 14.87 -8.69 -5.99
C VAL A 62 14.51 -10.13 -6.38
N LYS A 63 15.53 -11.01 -6.47
CA LYS A 63 15.37 -12.40 -6.93
C LYS A 63 14.38 -13.22 -6.07
N TRP A 64 14.39 -12.97 -4.76
CA TRP A 64 13.52 -13.60 -3.76
C TRP A 64 12.08 -13.09 -3.82
N GLY A 65 11.84 -11.91 -4.41
CA GLY A 65 10.51 -11.36 -4.66
C GLY A 65 9.67 -12.15 -5.67
N ARG A 66 10.27 -13.15 -6.35
CA ARG A 66 9.55 -14.12 -7.19
C ARG A 66 8.76 -15.17 -6.39
N ASN A 67 8.96 -15.25 -5.08
CA ASN A 67 8.12 -16.06 -4.22
C ASN A 67 6.94 -15.21 -3.74
N PHE A 68 5.72 -15.72 -3.96
CA PHE A 68 4.50 -15.00 -3.61
C PHE A 68 4.43 -14.64 -2.11
N LEU A 69 4.80 -15.55 -1.21
CA LEU A 69 4.78 -15.29 0.24
C LEU A 69 5.82 -14.23 0.63
N VAL A 70 7.01 -14.27 0.01
CA VAL A 70 8.04 -13.25 0.23
C VAL A 70 7.54 -11.90 -0.25
N MET A 71 6.94 -11.81 -1.45
CA MET A 71 6.34 -10.59 -1.96
C MET A 71 5.25 -10.07 -1.03
N LEU A 72 4.33 -10.94 -0.60
CA LEU A 72 3.21 -10.58 0.27
C LEU A 72 3.69 -10.03 1.62
N LEU A 73 4.65 -10.70 2.26
CA LEU A 73 5.21 -10.25 3.54
C LEU A 73 5.95 -8.92 3.38
N ASN A 74 6.71 -8.73 2.29
CA ASN A 74 7.37 -7.46 2.02
C ASN A 74 6.36 -6.34 1.74
N ALA A 75 5.30 -6.63 0.98
CA ALA A 75 4.22 -5.68 0.74
C ALA A 75 3.55 -5.27 2.04
N LEU A 76 3.14 -6.24 2.86
CA LEU A 76 2.48 -5.98 4.15
C LEU A 76 3.38 -5.16 5.08
N LEU A 77 4.67 -5.50 5.18
CA LEU A 77 5.62 -4.76 6.00
C LEU A 77 5.82 -3.33 5.49
N PHE A 78 5.98 -3.17 4.18
CA PHE A 78 6.24 -1.87 3.56
C PHE A 78 5.02 -0.94 3.68
N VAL A 79 3.83 -1.45 3.38
CA VAL A 79 2.56 -0.74 3.54
C VAL A 79 2.33 -0.36 5.00
N THR A 80 2.50 -1.30 5.93
CA THR A 80 2.37 -1.01 7.37
C THR A 80 3.38 0.07 7.80
N GLY A 81 4.61 0.02 7.27
CA GLY A 81 5.62 1.04 7.54
C GLY A 81 5.21 2.43 7.05
N ILE A 82 4.52 2.53 5.91
CA ILE A 82 4.00 3.79 5.38
C ILE A 82 2.89 4.35 6.28
N GLU A 83 1.93 3.52 6.66
CA GLU A 83 0.84 3.94 7.57
C GLU A 83 1.37 4.37 8.93
N VAL A 84 2.35 3.63 9.47
CA VAL A 84 3.02 4.00 10.72
C VAL A 84 3.80 5.31 10.56
N PHE A 85 4.45 5.53 9.41
CA PHE A 85 5.11 6.81 9.14
C PHE A 85 4.11 7.96 9.07
N GLN A 86 2.93 7.77 8.47
CA GLN A 86 1.87 8.77 8.46
C GLN A 86 1.38 9.11 9.87
N LEU A 87 1.21 8.09 10.73
CA LEU A 87 0.86 8.26 12.13
C LEU A 87 1.85 9.16 12.88
N PHE A 88 3.15 8.90 12.76
CA PHE A 88 4.19 9.63 13.49
C PHE A 88 4.49 11.02 12.91
N SER A 89 4.09 11.27 11.68
CA SER A 89 4.43 12.52 10.98
C SER A 89 3.27 13.51 10.91
N ALA A 90 2.07 13.11 11.34
CA ALA A 90 0.83 13.89 11.25
C ALA A 90 0.50 14.45 9.84
N PHE A 91 1.18 13.95 8.79
CA PHE A 91 0.88 14.31 7.40
C PHE A 91 -0.35 13.59 6.84
N GLY A 92 -0.87 12.58 7.55
CA GLY A 92 -2.05 11.81 7.19
C GLY A 92 -2.56 11.00 8.38
N ALA A 93 -3.72 10.36 8.22
CA ALA A 93 -4.28 9.46 9.21
C ALA A 93 -3.82 8.03 8.91
N PHE A 94 -3.35 7.32 9.94
CA PHE A 94 -3.17 5.87 9.86
C PHE A 94 -4.52 5.22 9.56
N ASP A 95 -4.59 4.36 8.56
CA ASP A 95 -5.81 3.60 8.28
C ASP A 95 -5.51 2.12 8.03
N VAL A 96 -6.06 1.26 8.91
CA VAL A 96 -5.93 -0.19 8.76
C VAL A 96 -6.58 -0.72 7.47
N ASP A 97 -7.58 -0.02 6.93
CA ASP A 97 -8.19 -0.37 5.64
C ASP A 97 -7.26 -0.08 4.47
N ASP A 98 -6.43 0.96 4.58
CA ASP A 98 -5.44 1.29 3.55
C ASP A 98 -4.35 0.23 3.52
N ILE A 99 -3.99 -0.37 4.67
CA ILE A 99 -3.12 -1.55 4.70
C ILE A 99 -3.68 -2.68 3.83
N LEU A 100 -4.98 -2.94 3.96
CA LEU A 100 -5.66 -3.98 3.21
C LEU A 100 -5.71 -3.64 1.71
N LEU A 101 -6.14 -2.43 1.35
CA LEU A 101 -6.28 -1.99 -0.04
C LEU A 101 -4.92 -1.96 -0.76
N ASN A 102 -3.90 -1.41 -0.13
CA ASN A 102 -2.54 -1.37 -0.66
C ASN A 102 -1.96 -2.78 -0.85
N THR A 103 -2.21 -3.70 0.11
CA THR A 103 -1.81 -5.10 -0.02
C THR A 103 -2.52 -5.79 -1.18
N VAL A 104 -3.81 -5.54 -1.39
CA VAL A 104 -4.55 -6.02 -2.56
C VAL A 104 -3.93 -5.48 -3.85
N GLY A 105 -3.56 -4.19 -3.88
CA GLY A 105 -2.83 -3.57 -4.98
C GLY A 105 -1.54 -4.30 -5.33
N ALA A 106 -0.71 -4.60 -4.32
CA ALA A 106 0.52 -5.36 -4.51
C ALA A 106 0.27 -6.78 -5.05
N ILE A 107 -0.76 -7.47 -4.57
CA ILE A 107 -1.15 -8.80 -5.10
C ILE A 107 -1.55 -8.68 -6.57
N LEU A 108 -2.37 -7.70 -6.95
CA LEU A 108 -2.77 -7.47 -8.34
C LEU A 108 -1.58 -7.18 -9.24
N GLY A 109 -0.63 -6.35 -8.78
CA GLY A 109 0.63 -6.10 -9.47
C GLY A 109 1.46 -7.36 -9.69
N TYR A 110 1.55 -8.22 -8.68
CA TYR A 110 2.26 -9.48 -8.77
C TYR A 110 1.57 -10.48 -9.73
N LEU A 111 0.24 -10.53 -9.74
CA LEU A 111 -0.51 -11.33 -10.72
C LEU A 111 -0.27 -10.83 -12.15
N ALA A 112 -0.22 -9.50 -12.35
CA ALA A 112 0.15 -8.92 -13.63
C ALA A 112 1.58 -9.30 -14.05
N TYR A 113 2.53 -9.33 -13.12
CA TYR A 113 3.88 -9.83 -13.36
C TYR A 113 3.88 -11.29 -13.84
N LEU A 114 3.14 -12.17 -13.15
CA LEU A 114 3.04 -13.58 -13.54
C LEU A 114 2.42 -13.75 -14.93
N ALA A 115 1.36 -13.00 -15.23
CA ALA A 115 0.72 -13.01 -16.54
C ALA A 115 1.69 -12.53 -17.63
N PHE A 116 2.42 -11.43 -17.40
CA PHE A 116 3.41 -10.91 -18.31
C PHE A 116 4.54 -11.91 -18.58
N GLU A 117 5.11 -12.51 -17.53
CA GLU A 117 6.16 -13.54 -17.67
C GLU A 117 5.65 -14.80 -18.37
N ALA A 118 4.40 -15.21 -18.14
CA ALA A 118 3.80 -16.33 -18.84
C ALA A 118 3.67 -16.07 -20.34
N VAL A 119 3.23 -14.87 -20.74
CA VAL A 119 3.16 -14.46 -22.16
C VAL A 119 4.56 -14.37 -22.77
N ARG A 120 5.52 -13.76 -22.05
CA ARG A 120 6.91 -13.63 -22.49
C ARG A 120 7.60 -14.98 -22.74
N LYS A 121 7.32 -15.98 -21.91
CA LYS A 121 7.84 -17.35 -22.08
C LYS A 121 7.20 -18.10 -23.25
N ARG A 122 5.92 -17.82 -23.56
CA ARG A 122 5.19 -18.44 -24.70
C ARG A 122 5.60 -17.86 -26.05
N HIS A 123 6.00 -16.60 -26.07
CA HIS A 123 6.63 -15.95 -27.22
C HIS A 123 8.10 -15.66 -26.91
N PRO A 124 8.98 -16.69 -26.82
CA PRO A 124 10.40 -16.42 -26.74
C PRO A 124 10.72 -15.54 -27.95
N GLN A 125 11.25 -14.34 -27.72
CA GLN A 125 11.65 -13.47 -28.81
C GLN A 125 12.56 -14.27 -29.73
N LYS A 126 12.04 -14.72 -30.87
CA LYS A 126 12.85 -15.09 -32.03
C LYS A 126 13.43 -13.77 -32.52
N ASN A 127 14.57 -13.35 -31.95
CA ASN A 127 15.40 -12.25 -32.45
C ASN A 127 16.64 -12.11 -31.52
N LYS A 128 17.89 -12.07 -31.99
CA LYS A 128 18.49 -12.07 -33.34
C LYS A 128 19.90 -12.68 -33.21
N SER A 129 20.32 -13.45 -34.22
CA SER A 129 21.72 -13.80 -34.49
C SER A 129 22.59 -12.57 -34.64
#